data_AF-A0AAJ1HVE6-F1
#
_entry.id   AF-A0AAJ1HVE6-F1
#
_cell.length_a   1.000
_cell.length_b   1.000
_cell.length_c   1.000
_cell.angle_alpha   90.00
_cell.angle_beta   90.00
_cell.angle_gamma   90.00
#
_symmetry.space_group_name_H-M   'P 1'
#
loop_
_entity.id
_entity.type
_entity.pdbx_description
1 polymer ?
#
loop_
_entity_poly.entity_id
_entity_poly.type
_entity_poly.pdbx_seq_one_letter_code
_entity_poly.pdbx_strand_id
1 'polypeptide(L)'
;MNVPPELERSLLVDHHDHDQLLVVIGNGFDLFHGYKSRYQDFWQQVGTTPLDEIVHFNRQARGQQVRWSDVEAQIRVAAENAYQLSATRRMPGAGVMVQQRSTRAIRRFEHDFSRYLRTERERVLISDPTRSQTARELLSEAGAILNFNYTDTATQLYDVLPENIYYLHGSLLEGQTILGVDNDDVIAREPYEYASTTKGYRRDILDFKRWYWIKNNFGPIPEKTLAAFRAYDAYYYGWRRLYPAFGDHEIISLLYTLDSDMPVTSRYFATRFFEQWQTRRQWLIDAIARRCAQKRIDQSVLDYTAAHAFRPFKIKLPNDVYPEDVATIAIMGHSLRADHGIFSDLFKTAIHLKRVILFIFQREPPEELTLQKHMLTWLLGEGSRVKIITVEY
;
A
#
# COMPACT_ATOMS: atom_id res chain seq x y z
N MET A 1 40.08 -20.35 17.51
CA MET A 1 39.51 -19.50 16.44
C MET A 1 38.08 -19.97 16.26
N ASN A 2 37.15 -19.25 16.89
CA ASN A 2 35.77 -19.68 17.08
C ASN A 2 34.93 -19.30 15.86
N VAL A 3 34.34 -20.32 15.25
CA VAL A 3 33.29 -20.26 14.24
C VAL A 3 32.02 -19.72 14.92
N PRO A 4 31.28 -18.73 14.36
CA PRO A 4 30.00 -18.33 14.92
C PRO A 4 28.93 -19.40 14.66
N PRO A 5 27.92 -19.53 15.53
CA PRO A 5 27.05 -20.69 15.61
C PRO A 5 26.10 -20.77 14.42
N GLU A 6 25.93 -21.98 13.91
CA GLU A 6 24.84 -22.40 13.05
C GLU A 6 23.51 -21.83 13.56
N LEU A 7 22.80 -21.09 12.71
CA LEU A 7 21.41 -20.71 12.96
C LEU A 7 20.65 -21.99 13.33
N GLU A 8 19.99 -21.99 14.49
CA GLU A 8 19.24 -23.15 14.96
C GLU A 8 18.21 -23.57 13.90
N ARG A 9 18.42 -24.74 13.30
CA ARG A 9 17.46 -25.45 12.43
C ARG A 9 16.10 -25.71 13.11
N SER A 10 15.97 -25.42 14.40
CA SER A 10 14.71 -25.46 15.17
C SER A 10 13.72 -24.35 14.76
N LEU A 11 14.17 -23.30 14.07
CA LEU A 11 13.29 -22.24 13.58
C LEU A 11 12.49 -22.65 12.34
N LEU A 12 12.92 -23.68 11.61
CA LEU A 12 12.44 -24.02 10.26
C LEU A 12 11.81 -25.41 10.13
N VAL A 13 11.68 -26.17 11.21
CA VAL A 13 11.11 -27.53 11.12
C VAL A 13 10.03 -27.75 12.18
N ASP A 14 8.78 -27.54 11.77
CA ASP A 14 7.64 -28.31 12.26
C ASP A 14 6.82 -28.73 11.02
N HIS A 15 7.00 -29.98 10.61
CA HIS A 15 6.32 -30.54 9.44
C HIS A 15 4.88 -30.94 9.80
N HIS A 16 3.93 -30.02 9.63
CA HIS A 16 2.52 -30.31 9.35
C HIS A 16 1.88 -29.10 8.65
N ASP A 17 1.32 -29.31 7.45
CA ASP A 17 0.64 -28.33 6.58
C ASP A 17 1.32 -26.94 6.47
N HIS A 18 2.27 -26.83 5.53
CA HIS A 18 2.99 -25.63 5.07
C HIS A 18 2.77 -24.35 5.89
N ASP A 19 3.59 -24.14 6.93
CA ASP A 19 3.71 -22.86 7.64
C ASP A 19 4.12 -21.74 6.64
N GLN A 20 3.13 -21.05 6.05
CA GLN A 20 3.40 -20.03 5.03
C GLN A 20 4.20 -18.87 5.62
N LEU A 21 5.27 -18.50 4.90
CA LEU A 21 6.11 -17.35 5.20
C LEU A 21 5.73 -16.17 4.31
N LEU A 22 5.32 -15.07 4.94
CA LEU A 22 5.18 -13.77 4.29
C LEU A 22 6.39 -12.89 4.65
N VAL A 23 7.12 -12.44 3.64
CA VAL A 23 8.19 -11.44 3.85
C VAL A 23 7.65 -10.05 3.54
N VAL A 24 7.88 -9.12 4.45
CA VAL A 24 7.54 -7.70 4.32
C VAL A 24 8.81 -6.89 4.15
N ILE A 25 8.95 -6.17 3.05
CA ILE A 25 10.14 -5.36 2.74
C ILE A 25 9.81 -3.88 2.89
N GLY A 26 10.67 -3.14 3.58
CA GLY A 26 10.59 -1.70 3.76
C GLY A 26 11.94 -0.98 3.64
N ASN A 27 11.96 0.34 3.84
CA ASN A 27 13.08 1.20 3.43
C ASN A 27 14.42 0.82 4.12
N GLY A 28 14.37 0.23 5.31
CA GLY A 28 15.52 -0.31 6.02
C GLY A 28 16.24 -1.43 5.25
N PHE A 29 15.51 -2.22 4.46
CA PHE A 29 16.11 -3.21 3.56
C PHE A 29 16.97 -2.53 2.50
N ASP A 30 16.44 -1.50 1.84
CA ASP A 30 17.19 -0.69 0.87
C ASP A 30 18.44 -0.06 1.51
N LEU A 31 18.29 0.51 2.70
CA LEU A 31 19.38 1.16 3.43
C LEU A 31 20.50 0.18 3.82
N PHE A 32 20.16 -1.06 4.17
CA PHE A 32 21.15 -2.11 4.42
C PHE A 32 22.03 -2.36 3.19
N HIS A 33 21.43 -2.36 2.00
CA HIS A 33 22.13 -2.55 0.72
C HIS A 33 22.80 -1.27 0.20
N GLY A 34 22.74 -0.17 0.96
CA GLY A 34 23.39 1.09 0.63
C GLY A 34 22.59 2.03 -0.27
N TYR A 35 21.31 1.76 -0.53
CA TYR A 35 20.41 2.72 -1.19
C TYR A 35 20.11 3.87 -0.24
N LYS A 36 20.14 5.09 -0.75
CA LYS A 36 19.68 6.28 -0.03
C LYS A 36 18.20 6.52 -0.28
N SER A 37 17.35 5.65 0.27
CA SER A 37 15.90 5.65 0.00
C SER A 37 15.08 6.52 0.95
N ARG A 38 15.69 7.19 1.94
CA ARG A 38 14.97 8.07 2.87
C ARG A 38 14.64 9.40 2.19
N TYR A 39 13.51 9.99 2.56
CA TYR A 39 13.19 11.37 2.17
C TYR A 39 14.29 12.35 2.59
N GLN A 40 14.92 12.15 3.76
CA GLN A 40 16.02 12.99 4.22
C GLN A 40 17.22 13.00 3.26
N ASP A 41 17.57 11.85 2.68
CA ASP A 41 18.69 11.76 1.75
C ASP A 41 18.36 12.48 0.43
N PHE A 42 17.11 12.36 -0.03
CA PHE A 42 16.61 13.11 -1.17
C PHE A 42 16.72 14.63 -0.95
N TRP A 43 16.29 15.13 0.21
CA TRP A 43 16.33 16.56 0.52
C TRP A 43 17.74 17.15 0.53
N GLN A 44 18.71 16.38 1.01
CA GLN A 44 20.12 16.80 0.99
C GLN A 44 20.65 16.97 -0.44
N GLN A 45 20.10 16.22 -1.40
CA GLN A 45 20.53 16.26 -2.80
C GLN A 45 19.84 17.36 -3.61
N VAL A 46 18.52 17.52 -3.47
CA VAL A 46 17.73 18.42 -4.34
C VAL A 46 17.35 19.76 -3.69
N GLY A 47 17.60 19.93 -2.38
CA GLY A 47 17.13 21.08 -1.61
C GLY A 47 15.65 20.99 -1.21
N THR A 48 15.12 22.03 -0.57
CA THR A 48 13.77 22.02 0.03
C THR A 48 12.65 22.50 -0.90
N THR A 49 12.98 23.00 -2.10
CA THR A 49 12.02 23.68 -2.99
C THR A 49 10.73 22.87 -3.27
N PRO A 50 10.78 21.56 -3.58
CA PRO A 50 9.55 20.77 -3.79
C PRO A 50 8.66 20.69 -2.54
N LEU A 51 9.25 20.69 -1.34
CA LEU A 51 8.51 20.68 -0.07
C LEU A 51 8.00 22.05 0.31
N ASP A 52 8.79 23.10 0.05
CA ASP A 52 8.36 24.49 0.26
C ASP A 52 7.08 24.78 -0.53
N GLU A 53 6.94 24.21 -1.73
CA GLU A 53 5.71 24.29 -2.53
C GLU A 53 4.51 23.57 -1.89
N ILE A 54 4.73 22.43 -1.23
CA ILE A 54 3.70 21.68 -0.49
C ILE A 54 3.30 22.44 0.79
N VAL A 55 4.29 22.99 1.50
CA VAL A 55 4.13 23.66 2.80
C VAL A 55 3.62 25.11 2.65
N HIS A 56 3.80 25.76 1.49
CA HIS A 56 3.38 27.15 1.24
C HIS A 56 1.91 27.42 1.57
N PHE A 57 1.05 26.40 1.45
CA PHE A 57 -0.39 26.49 1.73
C PHE A 57 -0.78 26.06 3.15
N ASN A 58 0.17 25.61 3.95
CA ASN A 58 -0.04 25.23 5.34
C ASN A 58 -0.03 26.48 6.24
N ARG A 59 -1.23 26.99 6.59
CA ARG A 59 -1.37 28.14 7.49
C ARG A 59 -0.81 27.86 8.90
N GLN A 60 -0.79 26.60 9.34
CA GLN A 60 -0.24 26.17 10.64
C GLN A 60 1.29 26.02 10.63
N ALA A 61 1.92 25.87 9.45
CA ALA A 61 3.37 25.83 9.32
C ALA A 61 4.04 27.20 9.50
N ARG A 62 3.28 28.31 9.50
CA ARG A 62 3.80 29.63 9.89
C ARG A 62 4.06 29.66 11.39
N GLY A 63 5.28 29.28 11.78
CA GLY A 63 5.78 29.36 13.15
C GLY A 63 6.00 28.03 13.86
N GLN A 64 5.68 26.89 13.24
CA GLN A 64 6.07 25.57 13.74
C GLN A 64 7.30 25.04 13.00
N GLN A 65 8.20 24.35 13.71
CA GLN A 65 9.34 23.67 13.10
C GLN A 65 8.82 22.47 12.31
N VAL A 66 8.64 22.64 11.00
CA VAL A 66 8.19 21.58 10.09
C VAL A 66 9.23 20.46 10.11
N ARG A 67 8.81 19.25 10.51
CA ARG A 67 9.68 18.07 10.42
C ARG A 67 9.74 17.61 8.97
N TRP A 68 10.83 17.96 8.30
CA TRP A 68 11.15 17.63 6.91
C TRP A 68 11.12 16.13 6.58
N SER A 69 11.19 15.27 7.60
CA SER A 69 11.13 13.81 7.49
C SER A 69 9.72 13.26 7.23
N ASP A 70 8.66 14.04 7.45
CA ASP A 70 7.28 13.56 7.39
C ASP A 70 6.48 14.28 6.28
N VAL A 71 6.84 13.96 5.04
CA VAL A 71 6.21 14.50 3.82
C VAL A 71 4.72 14.18 3.79
N GLU A 72 4.34 12.97 4.20
CA GLU A 72 2.94 12.52 4.20
C GLU A 72 2.10 13.31 5.19
N ALA A 73 2.64 13.66 6.38
CA ALA A 73 1.98 14.59 7.29
C ALA A 73 1.79 15.99 6.68
N GLN A 74 2.75 16.50 5.89
CA GLN A 74 2.58 17.79 5.21
C GLN A 74 1.51 17.73 4.12
N ILE A 75 1.43 16.62 3.39
CA ILE A 75 0.35 16.39 2.41
C ILE A 75 -1.01 16.37 3.13
N ARG A 76 -1.11 15.72 4.29
CA ARG A 76 -2.33 15.70 5.12
C ARG A 76 -2.77 17.10 5.51
N VAL A 77 -1.87 17.90 6.08
CA VAL A 77 -2.22 19.26 6.50
C VAL A 77 -2.61 20.14 5.30
N ALA A 78 -1.97 19.95 4.13
CA ALA A 78 -2.35 20.65 2.91
C ALA A 78 -3.76 20.26 2.44
N ALA A 79 -4.13 18.98 2.50
CA ALA A 79 -5.47 18.49 2.18
C ALA A 79 -6.53 19.04 3.15
N GLU A 80 -6.28 18.97 4.45
CA GLU A 80 -7.17 19.50 5.49
C GLU A 80 -7.43 21.01 5.31
N ASN A 81 -6.37 21.80 5.06
CA ASN A 81 -6.51 23.24 4.84
C ASN A 81 -7.35 23.57 3.60
N ALA A 82 -7.15 22.85 2.50
CA ALA A 82 -7.94 23.01 1.29
C ALA A 82 -9.42 22.70 1.56
N TYR A 83 -9.70 21.63 2.30
CA TYR A 83 -11.06 21.28 2.72
C TYR A 83 -11.71 22.40 3.55
N GLN A 84 -11.03 22.87 4.60
CA GLN A 84 -11.56 23.94 5.46
C GLN A 84 -11.90 25.20 4.64
N LEU A 85 -11.05 25.57 3.67
CA LEU A 85 -11.32 26.69 2.77
C LEU A 85 -12.53 26.41 1.85
N SER A 86 -12.65 25.20 1.31
CA SER A 86 -13.80 24.80 0.48
C SER A 86 -15.14 24.83 1.24
N ALA A 87 -15.12 24.51 2.54
CA ALA A 87 -16.29 24.57 3.41
C ALA A 87 -16.70 26.01 3.76
N THR A 88 -15.81 27.00 3.60
CA THR A 88 -16.11 28.39 3.90
C THR A 88 -16.90 29.06 2.76
N ARG A 89 -18.14 29.48 3.05
CA ARG A 89 -18.97 30.27 2.10
C ARG A 89 -18.40 31.66 1.77
N ARG A 90 -17.34 32.09 2.45
CA ARG A 90 -16.73 33.42 2.32
C ARG A 90 -15.77 33.54 1.13
N MET A 91 -15.27 32.43 0.59
CA MET A 91 -14.35 32.44 -0.56
C MET A 91 -14.67 31.29 -1.54
N PRO A 92 -15.72 31.43 -2.37
CA PRO A 92 -16.05 30.44 -3.39
C PRO A 92 -14.83 30.14 -4.29
N GLY A 93 -14.49 28.85 -4.47
CA GLY A 93 -13.40 28.41 -5.35
C GLY A 93 -12.00 28.43 -4.72
N ALA A 94 -11.80 28.98 -3.51
CA ALA A 94 -10.49 28.99 -2.87
C ALA A 94 -9.96 27.58 -2.54
N GLY A 95 -10.83 26.67 -2.10
CA GLY A 95 -10.47 25.27 -1.86
C GLY A 95 -9.95 24.57 -3.12
N VAL A 96 -10.65 24.72 -4.25
CA VAL A 96 -10.25 24.14 -5.55
C VAL A 96 -8.88 24.66 -6.00
N MET A 97 -8.61 25.96 -5.83
CA MET A 97 -7.29 26.52 -6.17
C MET A 97 -6.17 25.93 -5.30
N VAL A 98 -6.37 25.83 -3.98
CA VAL A 98 -5.37 25.25 -3.08
C VAL A 98 -5.13 23.78 -3.44
N GLN A 99 -6.20 23.02 -3.65
CA GLN A 99 -6.13 21.62 -4.07
C GLN A 99 -5.35 21.44 -5.39
N GLN A 100 -5.63 22.23 -6.43
CA GLN A 100 -4.92 22.15 -7.71
C GLN A 100 -3.42 22.43 -7.55
N ARG A 101 -3.06 23.41 -6.71
CA ARG A 101 -1.66 23.74 -6.43
C ARG A 101 -0.97 22.66 -5.61
N SER A 102 -1.59 22.18 -4.53
CA SER A 102 -1.08 21.07 -3.71
C SER A 102 -0.89 19.81 -4.54
N THR A 103 -1.87 19.45 -5.38
CA THR A 103 -1.79 18.29 -6.28
C THR A 103 -0.62 18.42 -7.25
N ARG A 104 -0.39 19.62 -7.80
CA ARG A 104 0.75 19.89 -8.69
C ARG A 104 2.08 19.75 -7.94
N ALA A 105 2.18 20.29 -6.73
CA ALA A 105 3.38 20.19 -5.89
C ALA A 105 3.69 18.73 -5.53
N ILE A 106 2.68 17.95 -5.13
CA ILE A 106 2.80 16.51 -4.84
C ILE A 106 3.29 15.75 -6.07
N ARG A 107 2.67 15.96 -7.24
CA ARG A 107 3.10 15.29 -8.49
C ARG A 107 4.53 15.64 -8.89
N ARG A 108 4.93 16.88 -8.68
CA ARG A 108 6.31 17.31 -8.93
C ARG A 108 7.28 16.61 -7.97
N PHE A 109 6.95 16.58 -6.67
CA PHE A 109 7.71 15.84 -5.68
C PHE A 109 7.85 14.36 -6.04
N GLU A 110 6.76 13.68 -6.37
CA GLU A 110 6.77 12.27 -6.80
C GLU A 110 7.71 12.03 -7.98
N HIS A 111 7.64 12.90 -8.98
CA HIS A 111 8.46 12.82 -10.17
C HIS A 111 9.95 13.03 -9.85
N ASP A 112 10.28 14.05 -9.06
CA ASP A 112 11.65 14.37 -8.70
C ASP A 112 12.25 13.31 -7.76
N PHE A 113 11.46 12.82 -6.80
CA PHE A 113 11.83 11.72 -5.90
C PHE A 113 12.04 10.41 -6.67
N SER A 114 11.12 10.07 -7.58
CA SER A 114 11.27 8.89 -8.44
C SER A 114 12.51 8.98 -9.32
N ARG A 115 12.83 10.16 -9.87
CA ARG A 115 14.07 10.36 -10.64
C ARG A 115 15.29 10.13 -9.76
N TYR A 116 15.32 10.73 -8.57
CA TYR A 116 16.41 10.54 -7.61
C TYR A 116 16.61 9.06 -7.25
N LEU A 117 15.54 8.34 -6.91
CA LEU A 117 15.64 6.93 -6.55
C LEU A 117 16.13 6.06 -7.72
N ARG A 118 15.79 6.39 -8.98
CA ARG A 118 16.36 5.69 -10.15
C ARG A 118 17.87 5.89 -10.24
N THR A 119 18.37 7.09 -9.98
CA THR A 119 19.82 7.36 -9.92
C THR A 119 20.49 6.61 -8.76
N GLU A 120 19.87 6.57 -7.58
CA GLU A 120 20.39 5.80 -6.45
C GLU A 120 20.41 4.29 -6.75
N ARG A 121 19.38 3.77 -7.43
CA ARG A 121 19.31 2.38 -7.89
C ARG A 121 20.48 2.04 -8.80
N GLU A 122 20.77 2.87 -9.79
CA GLU A 122 21.92 2.68 -10.69
C GLU A 122 23.25 2.77 -9.94
N ARG A 123 23.38 3.71 -9.00
CA ARG A 123 24.59 3.86 -8.17
C ARG A 123 24.89 2.61 -7.36
N VAL A 124 23.88 2.02 -6.72
CA VAL A 124 24.08 0.85 -5.87
C VAL A 124 24.50 -0.38 -6.67
N LEU A 125 23.90 -0.59 -7.84
CA LEU A 125 24.24 -1.70 -8.74
C LEU A 125 25.74 -1.72 -9.13
N ILE A 126 26.37 -0.55 -9.21
CA ILE A 126 27.80 -0.42 -9.53
C ILE A 126 28.69 -0.69 -8.31
N SER A 127 28.18 -0.45 -7.09
CA SER A 127 28.98 -0.42 -5.86
C SER A 127 29.23 -1.76 -5.17
N ASP A 128 28.79 -2.88 -5.76
CA ASP A 128 28.78 -4.24 -5.17
C ASP A 128 28.20 -4.28 -3.74
N PRO A 129 26.86 -4.21 -3.61
CA PRO A 129 26.22 -4.07 -2.31
C PRO A 129 26.41 -5.29 -1.42
N THR A 130 26.46 -5.05 -0.10
CA THR A 130 26.41 -6.10 0.92
C THR A 130 25.15 -6.94 0.74
N ARG A 131 25.28 -8.27 0.71
CA ARG A 131 24.15 -9.20 0.63
C ARG A 131 24.11 -10.06 1.88
N SER A 132 22.93 -10.22 2.47
CA SER A 132 22.72 -11.06 3.67
C SER A 132 22.30 -12.46 3.26
N GLN A 133 23.02 -13.47 3.72
CA GLN A 133 22.67 -14.87 3.45
C GLN A 133 21.32 -15.23 4.08
N THR A 134 21.03 -14.71 5.28
CA THR A 134 19.73 -14.89 5.95
C THR A 134 18.59 -14.27 5.16
N ALA A 135 18.81 -13.08 4.57
CA ALA A 135 17.80 -12.45 3.71
C ALA A 135 17.53 -13.29 2.47
N ARG A 136 18.59 -13.85 1.85
CA ARG A 136 18.46 -14.75 0.69
C ARG A 136 17.60 -15.97 1.01
N GLU A 137 17.87 -16.63 2.13
CA GLU A 137 17.14 -17.82 2.56
C GLU A 137 15.65 -17.52 2.74
N LEU A 138 15.31 -16.49 3.53
CA LEU A 138 13.91 -16.12 3.77
C LEU A 138 13.19 -15.65 2.50
N LEU A 139 13.86 -14.89 1.63
CA LEU A 139 13.26 -14.47 0.36
C LEU A 139 13.02 -15.65 -0.59
N SER A 140 13.89 -16.66 -0.57
CA SER A 140 13.74 -17.86 -1.39
C SER A 140 12.64 -18.80 -0.89
N GLU A 141 12.35 -18.79 0.42
CA GLU A 141 11.31 -19.60 1.05
C GLU A 141 9.97 -18.87 1.19
N ALA A 142 9.93 -17.56 0.90
CA ALA A 142 8.73 -16.76 1.02
C ALA A 142 7.63 -17.25 0.06
N GLY A 143 6.46 -17.57 0.60
CA GLY A 143 5.28 -17.86 -0.23
C GLY A 143 4.82 -16.61 -0.99
N ALA A 144 4.93 -15.45 -0.35
CA ALA A 144 4.64 -14.15 -0.92
C ALA A 144 5.54 -13.07 -0.31
N ILE A 145 5.78 -12.01 -1.07
CA ILE A 145 6.52 -10.83 -0.62
C ILE A 145 5.62 -9.60 -0.74
N LEU A 146 5.46 -8.87 0.36
CA LEU A 146 4.78 -7.59 0.40
C LEU A 146 5.83 -6.48 0.47
N ASN A 147 6.00 -5.74 -0.62
CA ASN A 147 7.02 -4.70 -0.72
C ASN A 147 6.40 -3.30 -0.58
N PHE A 148 6.83 -2.58 0.45
CA PHE A 148 6.47 -1.19 0.69
C PHE A 148 7.48 -0.21 0.06
N ASN A 149 8.62 -0.70 -0.41
CA ASN A 149 9.59 0.14 -1.13
C ASN A 149 9.17 0.34 -2.58
N TYR A 150 9.67 1.43 -3.15
CA TYR A 150 9.53 1.72 -4.57
C TYR A 150 10.56 0.96 -5.42
N THR A 151 11.61 0.42 -4.81
CA THR A 151 12.75 -0.22 -5.47
C THR A 151 12.53 -1.73 -5.62
N ASP A 152 13.23 -2.30 -6.59
CA ASP A 152 13.28 -3.72 -6.93
C ASP A 152 14.49 -4.43 -6.30
N THR A 153 14.93 -3.99 -5.12
CA THR A 153 16.14 -4.50 -4.42
C THR A 153 16.11 -6.02 -4.23
N ALA A 154 14.95 -6.61 -3.89
CA ALA A 154 14.79 -8.05 -3.75
C ALA A 154 15.06 -8.79 -5.07
N THR A 155 14.51 -8.30 -6.18
CA THR A 155 14.74 -8.88 -7.51
C THR A 155 16.19 -8.68 -7.97
N GLN A 156 16.77 -7.50 -7.72
CA GLN A 156 18.13 -7.19 -8.19
C GLN A 156 19.23 -7.97 -7.47
N LEU A 157 19.08 -8.18 -6.16
CA LEU A 157 20.18 -8.67 -5.33
C LEU A 157 19.98 -10.12 -4.85
N TYR A 158 18.75 -10.64 -4.92
CA TYR A 158 18.37 -11.94 -4.38
C TYR A 158 17.61 -12.83 -5.36
N ASP A 159 17.59 -12.49 -6.65
CA ASP A 159 16.99 -13.29 -7.72
C ASP A 159 15.50 -13.62 -7.48
N VAL A 160 14.80 -12.77 -6.74
CA VAL A 160 13.37 -12.92 -6.48
C VAL A 160 12.58 -12.55 -7.73
N LEU A 161 11.77 -13.50 -8.21
CA LEU A 161 10.89 -13.29 -9.34
C LEU A 161 9.83 -12.21 -9.06
N PRO A 162 9.61 -11.23 -9.98
CA PRO A 162 8.65 -10.15 -9.77
C PRO A 162 7.23 -10.61 -9.46
N GLU A 163 6.79 -11.75 -10.01
CA GLU A 163 5.49 -12.35 -9.74
C GLU A 163 5.27 -12.75 -8.28
N ASN A 164 6.34 -12.95 -7.50
CA ASN A 164 6.27 -13.27 -6.07
C ASN A 164 6.13 -12.02 -5.19
N ILE A 165 6.16 -10.82 -5.78
CA ILE A 165 6.19 -9.55 -5.06
C ILE A 165 4.94 -8.72 -5.36
N TYR A 166 4.20 -8.35 -4.32
CA TYR A 166 3.20 -7.29 -4.41
C TYR A 166 3.79 -5.96 -3.95
N TYR A 167 3.94 -5.01 -4.89
CA TYR A 167 4.40 -3.66 -4.61
C TYR A 167 3.23 -2.78 -4.18
N LEU A 168 3.10 -2.57 -2.86
CA LEU A 168 1.99 -1.86 -2.24
C LEU A 168 1.91 -0.39 -2.68
N HIS A 169 3.06 0.27 -2.72
CA HIS A 169 3.19 1.68 -3.07
C HIS A 169 3.68 1.87 -4.51
N GLY A 170 3.49 0.85 -5.35
CA GLY A 170 4.02 0.80 -6.71
C GLY A 170 5.53 0.64 -6.79
N SER A 171 6.07 0.64 -8.01
CA SER A 171 7.50 0.41 -8.29
C SER A 171 8.07 1.41 -9.29
N LEU A 172 9.36 1.71 -9.14
CA LEU A 172 10.13 2.49 -10.10
C LEU A 172 10.17 1.84 -11.49
N LEU A 173 10.10 0.51 -11.55
CA LEU A 173 10.11 -0.27 -12.79
C LEU A 173 8.83 -0.08 -13.60
N GLU A 174 7.68 -0.04 -12.94
CA GLU A 174 6.38 0.22 -13.60
C GLU A 174 6.09 1.71 -13.80
N GLY A 175 7.05 2.58 -13.40
CA GLY A 175 6.95 4.02 -13.57
C GLY A 175 5.86 4.67 -12.71
N GLN A 176 5.35 3.98 -11.68
CA GLN A 176 4.30 4.47 -10.81
C GLN A 176 4.70 4.29 -9.35
N THR A 177 4.72 5.38 -8.61
CA THR A 177 4.95 5.42 -7.17
C THR A 177 3.75 6.05 -6.49
N ILE A 178 3.32 5.47 -5.39
CA ILE A 178 2.20 5.95 -4.59
C ILE A 178 2.79 6.59 -3.33
N LEU A 179 2.74 7.92 -3.31
CA LEU A 179 2.93 8.72 -2.12
C LEU A 179 1.56 9.24 -1.67
N GLY A 180 1.34 9.51 -0.39
CA GLY A 180 0.06 10.09 0.01
C GLY A 180 -0.27 9.94 1.48
N VAL A 181 -1.47 10.34 1.83
CA VAL A 181 -2.00 10.21 3.20
C VAL A 181 -2.77 8.92 3.31
N ASP A 182 -2.68 8.26 4.46
CA ASP A 182 -3.54 7.12 4.75
C ASP A 182 -5.01 7.52 4.70
N ASN A 183 -5.79 6.63 4.10
CA ASN A 183 -7.23 6.77 3.93
C ASN A 183 -7.94 7.07 5.27
N ASP A 184 -7.42 6.55 6.39
CA ASP A 184 -8.03 6.66 7.72
C ASP A 184 -8.06 8.07 8.30
N ASP A 185 -7.10 8.91 7.94
CA ASP A 185 -7.03 10.28 8.44
C ASP A 185 -8.02 11.23 7.71
N VAL A 186 -8.47 10.82 6.51
CA VAL A 186 -9.09 11.71 5.52
C VAL A 186 -10.56 11.35 5.25
N ILE A 187 -10.93 10.06 5.32
CA ILE A 187 -12.23 9.54 4.84
C ILE A 187 -13.45 10.00 5.66
N ALA A 188 -13.29 10.47 6.90
CA ALA A 188 -14.45 10.74 7.73
C ALA A 188 -15.33 11.90 7.23
N ARG A 189 -14.81 12.85 6.42
CA ARG A 189 -15.52 14.12 6.14
C ARG A 189 -15.30 14.77 4.76
N GLU A 190 -14.58 14.15 3.82
CA GLU A 190 -14.06 14.89 2.66
C GLU A 190 -14.86 14.79 1.34
N PRO A 191 -14.91 15.88 0.55
CA PRO A 191 -15.39 15.89 -0.83
C PRO A 191 -14.52 15.02 -1.75
N TYR A 192 -15.15 14.49 -2.80
CA TYR A 192 -14.59 13.80 -3.99
C TYR A 192 -13.23 14.34 -4.49
N GLU A 193 -12.98 15.62 -4.30
CA GLU A 193 -11.80 16.35 -4.76
C GLU A 193 -10.48 15.90 -4.08
N TYR A 194 -10.54 15.32 -2.88
CA TYR A 194 -9.33 14.95 -2.11
C TYR A 194 -8.95 13.47 -2.17
N ALA A 195 -9.80 12.60 -2.75
CA ALA A 195 -9.48 11.19 -2.94
C ALA A 195 -8.17 10.99 -3.74
N SER A 196 -7.88 11.90 -4.68
CA SER A 196 -6.68 11.83 -5.51
C SER A 196 -5.34 11.97 -4.78
N THR A 197 -5.33 12.29 -3.48
CA THR A 197 -4.12 12.36 -2.63
C THR A 197 -4.05 11.25 -1.59
N THR A 198 -5.04 10.36 -1.53
CA THR A 198 -5.04 9.25 -0.58
C THR A 198 -4.36 8.01 -1.16
N LYS A 199 -3.67 7.25 -0.31
CA LYS A 199 -2.95 6.04 -0.76
C LYS A 199 -3.89 4.97 -1.31
N GLY A 200 -5.06 4.77 -0.69
CA GLY A 200 -5.99 3.72 -1.12
C GLY A 200 -6.58 3.97 -2.50
N TYR A 201 -7.07 5.18 -2.77
CA TYR A 201 -7.55 5.55 -4.12
C TYR A 201 -6.44 5.34 -5.16
N ARG A 202 -5.22 5.82 -4.87
CA ARG A 202 -4.09 5.68 -5.80
C ARG A 202 -3.70 4.22 -6.06
N ARG A 203 -3.78 3.36 -5.03
CA ARG A 203 -3.56 1.92 -5.14
C ARG A 203 -4.63 1.25 -6.00
N ASP A 204 -5.89 1.62 -5.81
CA ASP A 204 -7.01 1.07 -6.60
C ASP A 204 -6.85 1.42 -8.08
N ILE A 205 -6.43 2.66 -8.38
CA ILE A 205 -6.06 3.07 -9.76
C ILE A 205 -4.89 2.25 -10.30
N LEU A 206 -3.85 1.99 -9.49
CA LEU A 206 -2.69 1.21 -9.91
C LEU A 206 -3.05 -0.25 -10.19
N ASP A 207 -3.82 -0.88 -9.30
CA ASP A 207 -4.25 -2.26 -9.45
C ASP A 207 -5.18 -2.43 -10.67
N PHE A 208 -6.04 -1.45 -10.96
CA PHE A 208 -6.81 -1.46 -12.20
C PHE A 208 -5.92 -1.40 -13.45
N LYS A 209 -4.86 -0.58 -13.43
CA LYS A 209 -3.90 -0.53 -14.54
C LYS A 209 -3.17 -1.85 -14.71
N ARG A 210 -2.70 -2.47 -13.62
CA ARG A 210 -2.03 -3.78 -13.64
C ARG A 210 -2.96 -4.84 -14.21
N TRP A 211 -4.20 -4.90 -13.73
CA TRP A 211 -5.22 -5.81 -14.24
C TRP A 211 -5.51 -5.59 -15.73
N TYR A 212 -5.70 -4.33 -16.15
CA TYR A 212 -5.99 -4.01 -17.55
C TYR A 212 -4.82 -4.42 -18.46
N TRP A 213 -3.60 -4.14 -18.04
CA TRP A 213 -2.38 -4.46 -18.78
C TRP A 213 -2.26 -5.98 -19.00
N ILE A 214 -2.43 -6.79 -17.96
CA ILE A 214 -2.41 -8.25 -18.06
C ILE A 214 -3.56 -8.76 -18.94
N LYS A 215 -4.80 -8.33 -18.67
CA LYS A 215 -6.00 -8.79 -19.39
C LYS A 215 -5.95 -8.48 -20.89
N ASN A 216 -5.31 -7.38 -21.28
CA ASN A 216 -5.22 -6.94 -22.67
C ASN A 216 -3.84 -7.24 -23.29
N ASN A 217 -3.18 -8.32 -22.85
CA ASN A 217 -1.92 -8.80 -23.42
C ASN A 217 -0.85 -7.70 -23.52
N PHE A 218 -0.68 -6.99 -22.41
CA PHE A 218 0.25 -5.87 -22.20
C PHE A 218 -0.05 -4.59 -23.02
N GLY A 219 -1.30 -4.43 -23.49
CA GLY A 219 -1.76 -3.23 -24.17
C GLY A 219 -1.96 -2.01 -23.25
N PRO A 220 -1.75 -0.78 -23.75
CA PRO A 220 -1.95 0.43 -22.97
C PRO A 220 -3.44 0.69 -22.70
N ILE A 221 -3.75 1.23 -21.52
CA ILE A 221 -5.12 1.61 -21.18
C ILE A 221 -5.53 2.92 -21.89
N PRO A 222 -6.69 2.96 -22.57
CA PRO A 222 -7.22 4.21 -23.11
C PRO A 222 -7.52 5.23 -22.01
N GLU A 223 -7.15 6.49 -22.20
CA GLU A 223 -7.39 7.54 -21.20
C GLU A 223 -8.88 7.69 -20.86
N LYS A 224 -9.79 7.47 -21.83
CA LYS A 224 -11.24 7.47 -21.58
C LYS A 224 -11.67 6.42 -20.54
N THR A 225 -11.05 5.24 -20.59
CA THR A 225 -11.35 4.10 -19.72
C THR A 225 -10.75 4.33 -18.34
N LEU A 226 -9.51 4.82 -18.30
CA LEU A 226 -8.87 5.22 -17.05
C LEU A 226 -9.61 6.36 -16.36
N ALA A 227 -10.09 7.36 -17.10
CA ALA A 227 -10.92 8.45 -16.58
C ALA A 227 -12.27 7.95 -16.06
N ALA A 228 -12.90 6.98 -16.75
CA ALA A 228 -14.13 6.34 -16.28
C ALA A 228 -13.90 5.60 -14.95
N PHE A 229 -12.78 4.88 -14.82
CA PHE A 229 -12.43 4.21 -13.56
C PHE A 229 -12.13 5.20 -12.44
N ARG A 230 -11.35 6.26 -12.71
CA ARG A 230 -11.08 7.33 -11.74
C ARG A 230 -12.36 7.96 -11.21
N ALA A 231 -13.33 8.20 -12.10
CA ALA A 231 -14.64 8.70 -11.72
C ALA A 231 -15.35 7.69 -10.82
N TYR A 232 -15.45 6.42 -11.26
CA TYR A 232 -16.05 5.33 -10.48
C TYR A 232 -15.49 5.24 -9.06
N ASP A 233 -14.17 5.15 -8.93
CA ASP A 233 -13.52 4.88 -7.65
C ASP A 233 -13.65 6.07 -6.70
N ALA A 234 -13.64 7.29 -7.25
CA ALA A 234 -13.86 8.49 -6.46
C ALA A 234 -15.31 8.61 -5.93
N TYR A 235 -16.31 7.90 -6.50
CA TYR A 235 -17.64 7.75 -5.87
C TYR A 235 -17.61 6.79 -4.68
N TYR A 236 -16.73 5.77 -4.66
CA TYR A 236 -16.56 4.90 -3.49
C TYR A 236 -15.96 5.65 -2.30
N TYR A 237 -14.99 6.53 -2.56
CA TYR A 237 -14.32 7.33 -1.54
C TYR A 237 -15.00 8.66 -1.21
N GLY A 238 -15.99 9.09 -2.00
CA GLY A 238 -16.69 10.36 -1.82
C GLY A 238 -18.02 10.25 -1.08
N TRP A 239 -18.44 11.33 -0.42
CA TRP A 239 -19.77 11.45 0.24
C TRP A 239 -20.98 11.24 -0.70
N ARG A 240 -20.79 11.27 -2.02
CA ARG A 240 -21.84 11.04 -3.01
C ARG A 240 -22.04 9.53 -3.19
N ARG A 241 -22.98 9.00 -2.40
CA ARG A 241 -23.63 7.68 -2.55
C ARG A 241 -23.57 7.14 -3.99
N LEU A 242 -23.12 5.88 -4.13
CA LEU A 242 -23.15 4.96 -5.29
C LEU A 242 -22.86 5.59 -6.66
N TYR A 243 -21.90 5.02 -7.40
CA TYR A 243 -21.64 5.40 -8.80
C TYR A 243 -22.95 5.48 -9.60
N PRO A 244 -23.19 6.50 -10.46
CA PRO A 244 -24.51 6.75 -11.05
C PRO A 244 -25.16 5.54 -11.75
N ALA A 245 -24.36 4.64 -12.34
CA ALA A 245 -24.87 3.41 -12.95
C ALA A 245 -25.51 2.43 -11.94
N PHE A 246 -25.17 2.55 -10.65
CA PHE A 246 -25.73 1.80 -9.53
C PHE A 246 -26.87 2.53 -8.82
N GLY A 247 -27.28 3.72 -9.27
CA GLY A 247 -28.39 4.46 -8.67
C GLY A 247 -29.78 3.92 -9.00
N ASP A 248 -29.87 2.90 -9.86
CA ASP A 248 -31.12 2.24 -10.25
C ASP A 248 -31.64 1.35 -9.11
N HIS A 249 -32.94 1.45 -8.80
CA HIS A 249 -33.55 0.73 -7.68
C HIS A 249 -33.36 -0.79 -7.78
N GLU A 250 -33.43 -1.38 -8.97
CA GLU A 250 -33.19 -2.82 -9.13
C GLU A 250 -31.75 -3.19 -8.84
N ILE A 251 -30.79 -2.39 -9.31
CA ILE A 251 -29.36 -2.63 -9.09
C ILE A 251 -29.04 -2.48 -7.60
N ILE A 252 -29.59 -1.46 -6.94
CA ILE A 252 -29.46 -1.25 -5.50
C ILE A 252 -30.00 -2.48 -4.74
N SER A 253 -31.18 -2.98 -5.09
CA SER A 253 -31.75 -4.16 -4.44
C SER A 253 -30.86 -5.40 -4.60
N LEU A 254 -30.26 -5.59 -5.77
CA LEU A 254 -29.34 -6.70 -6.02
C LEU A 254 -28.03 -6.52 -5.25
N LEU A 255 -27.49 -5.30 -5.14
CA LEU A 255 -26.32 -5.00 -4.32
C LEU A 255 -26.61 -5.27 -2.83
N TYR A 256 -27.77 -4.88 -2.31
CA TYR A 256 -28.17 -5.25 -0.94
C TYR A 256 -28.29 -6.76 -0.75
N THR A 257 -28.79 -7.47 -1.76
CA THR A 257 -28.88 -8.93 -1.71
C THR A 257 -27.50 -9.57 -1.76
N LEU A 258 -26.58 -9.00 -2.54
CA LEU A 258 -25.19 -9.46 -2.61
C LEU A 258 -24.57 -9.36 -1.23
N ASP A 259 -24.84 -8.27 -0.54
CA ASP A 259 -24.31 -7.96 0.80
C ASP A 259 -24.90 -8.81 1.92
N SER A 260 -25.99 -9.53 1.66
CA SER A 260 -26.54 -10.45 2.64
C SER A 260 -25.52 -11.52 3.02
N ASP A 261 -25.28 -11.62 4.33
CA ASP A 261 -24.41 -12.62 4.96
C ASP A 261 -22.90 -12.45 4.66
N MET A 262 -22.45 -11.27 4.25
CA MET A 262 -21.01 -10.99 4.11
C MET A 262 -20.37 -10.60 5.46
N PRO A 263 -19.48 -11.42 6.06
CA PRO A 263 -18.62 -10.96 7.13
C PRO A 263 -17.50 -10.06 6.58
N VAL A 264 -17.27 -8.91 7.22
CA VAL A 264 -16.08 -8.09 6.95
C VAL A 264 -14.90 -8.74 7.67
N THR A 265 -14.18 -9.63 6.98
CA THR A 265 -13.07 -10.41 7.56
C THR A 265 -11.75 -9.65 7.58
N SER A 266 -11.52 -8.82 6.57
CA SER A 266 -10.33 -7.98 6.43
C SER A 266 -10.68 -6.70 5.69
N ARG A 267 -10.05 -5.60 6.08
CA ARG A 267 -10.21 -4.30 5.42
C ARG A 267 -9.34 -4.18 4.17
N TYR A 268 -8.08 -4.59 4.24
CA TYR A 268 -7.09 -4.34 3.21
C TYR A 268 -6.80 -5.57 2.36
N PHE A 269 -6.89 -6.78 2.91
CA PHE A 269 -6.46 -8.00 2.24
C PHE A 269 -7.61 -8.83 1.69
N ALA A 270 -7.34 -9.53 0.59
CA ALA A 270 -8.21 -10.56 0.08
C ALA A 270 -8.09 -11.78 1.00
N THR A 271 -9.23 -12.39 1.33
CA THR A 271 -9.31 -13.55 2.22
C THR A 271 -9.83 -14.75 1.44
N ARG A 272 -9.44 -15.95 1.87
CA ARG A 272 -9.94 -17.20 1.30
C ARG A 272 -11.46 -17.27 1.43
N PHE A 273 -11.98 -16.77 2.55
CA PHE A 273 -13.42 -16.62 2.74
C PHE A 273 -14.05 -15.73 1.67
N PHE A 274 -13.47 -14.55 1.39
CA PHE A 274 -14.01 -13.61 0.40
C PHE A 274 -14.08 -14.24 -0.99
N GLU A 275 -13.04 -14.97 -1.43
CA GLU A 275 -13.05 -15.65 -2.73
C GLU A 275 -14.10 -16.76 -2.81
N GLN A 276 -14.26 -17.54 -1.75
CA GLN A 276 -15.31 -18.57 -1.69
C GLN A 276 -16.71 -17.96 -1.68
N TRP A 277 -16.91 -16.88 -0.94
CA TRP A 277 -18.16 -16.13 -0.92
C TRP A 277 -18.50 -15.55 -2.30
N GLN A 278 -17.51 -14.96 -2.96
CA GLN A 278 -17.64 -14.42 -4.32
C GLN A 278 -18.06 -15.51 -5.30
N THR A 279 -17.39 -16.67 -5.25
CA THR A 279 -17.70 -17.83 -6.10
C THR A 279 -19.14 -18.30 -5.92
N ARG A 280 -19.64 -18.40 -4.68
CA ARG A 280 -21.03 -18.79 -4.38
C ARG A 280 -22.07 -17.77 -4.85
N ARG A 281 -21.67 -16.50 -4.98
CA ARG A 281 -22.53 -15.38 -5.39
C ARG A 281 -22.30 -14.95 -6.85
N GLN A 282 -21.51 -15.70 -7.63
CA GLN A 282 -21.16 -15.34 -9.02
C GLN A 282 -22.40 -15.04 -9.88
N TRP A 283 -23.46 -15.84 -9.74
CA TRP A 283 -24.72 -15.65 -10.47
C TRP A 283 -25.35 -14.26 -10.22
N LEU A 284 -25.20 -13.73 -9.00
CA LEU A 284 -25.74 -12.44 -8.60
C LEU A 284 -24.85 -11.29 -9.07
N ILE A 285 -23.53 -11.47 -8.99
CA ILE A 285 -22.53 -10.56 -9.57
C ILE A 285 -22.78 -10.41 -11.07
N ASP A 286 -22.97 -11.52 -11.79
CA ASP A 286 -23.28 -11.51 -13.22
C ASP A 286 -24.63 -10.84 -13.51
N ALA A 287 -25.63 -11.01 -12.64
CA ALA A 287 -26.93 -10.37 -12.79
C ALA A 287 -26.86 -8.85 -12.62
N ILE A 288 -26.05 -8.37 -11.67
CA ILE A 288 -25.75 -6.94 -11.50
C ILE A 288 -24.99 -6.43 -12.72
N ALA A 289 -23.93 -7.14 -13.15
CA ALA A 289 -23.12 -6.74 -14.29
C ALA A 289 -23.96 -6.60 -15.57
N ARG A 290 -24.84 -7.57 -15.87
CA ARG A 290 -25.74 -7.50 -17.03
C ARG A 290 -26.65 -6.28 -17.00
N ARG A 291 -27.17 -5.88 -15.83
CA ARG A 291 -28.00 -4.68 -15.69
C ARG A 291 -27.18 -3.40 -15.83
N CYS A 292 -25.99 -3.37 -15.26
CA CYS A 292 -25.08 -2.24 -15.40
C CYS A 292 -24.61 -2.06 -16.85
N ALA A 293 -24.42 -3.13 -17.61
CA ALA A 293 -24.05 -3.08 -19.02
C ALA A 293 -25.11 -2.40 -19.92
N GLN A 294 -26.37 -2.38 -19.48
CA GLN A 294 -27.45 -1.63 -20.15
C GLN A 294 -27.36 -0.11 -19.86
N LYS A 295 -26.52 0.30 -18.91
CA LYS A 295 -26.20 1.70 -18.61
C LYS A 295 -24.92 2.10 -19.35
N ARG A 296 -24.68 3.40 -19.49
CA ARG A 296 -23.49 3.97 -20.17
C ARG A 296 -22.22 3.86 -19.31
N ILE A 297 -21.87 2.66 -18.84
CA ILE A 297 -20.63 2.36 -18.13
C ILE A 297 -19.57 1.83 -19.09
N ASP A 298 -18.30 2.16 -18.86
CA ASP A 298 -17.20 1.57 -19.62
C ASP A 298 -17.10 0.06 -19.31
N GLN A 299 -17.01 -0.78 -20.35
CA GLN A 299 -17.03 -2.24 -20.19
C GLN A 299 -15.83 -2.76 -19.38
N SER A 300 -14.64 -2.17 -19.52
CA SER A 300 -13.47 -2.62 -18.75
C SER A 300 -13.60 -2.25 -17.28
N VAL A 301 -14.21 -1.11 -16.97
CA VAL A 301 -14.57 -0.72 -15.60
C VAL A 301 -15.60 -1.69 -15.03
N LEU A 302 -16.64 -2.02 -15.80
CA LEU A 302 -17.66 -2.98 -15.37
C LEU A 302 -17.06 -4.36 -15.10
N ASP A 303 -16.24 -4.87 -16.01
CA ASP A 303 -15.57 -6.16 -15.87
C ASP A 303 -14.68 -6.20 -14.62
N TYR A 304 -13.88 -5.16 -14.39
CA TYR A 304 -12.99 -5.08 -13.24
C TYR A 304 -13.77 -5.01 -11.92
N THR A 305 -14.82 -4.21 -11.89
CA THR A 305 -15.63 -4.02 -10.67
C THR A 305 -16.47 -5.26 -10.36
N ALA A 306 -17.00 -5.93 -11.37
CA ALA A 306 -17.65 -7.24 -11.22
C ALA A 306 -16.67 -8.31 -10.71
N ALA A 307 -15.44 -8.34 -11.22
CA ALA A 307 -14.38 -9.23 -10.72
C ALA A 307 -14.00 -8.98 -9.26
N HIS A 308 -14.38 -7.83 -8.69
CA HIS A 308 -14.21 -7.48 -7.27
C HIS A 308 -15.55 -7.37 -6.53
N ALA A 309 -16.61 -8.01 -7.06
CA ALA A 309 -17.95 -8.01 -6.48
C ALA A 309 -18.51 -6.61 -6.14
N PHE A 310 -18.12 -5.57 -6.89
CA PHE A 310 -18.51 -4.17 -6.69
C PHE A 310 -18.16 -3.64 -5.29
N ARG A 311 -17.02 -4.08 -4.72
CA ARG A 311 -16.51 -3.71 -3.39
C ARG A 311 -15.24 -2.86 -3.49
N PRO A 312 -14.81 -2.23 -2.37
CA PRO A 312 -13.44 -1.71 -2.24
C PRO A 312 -12.41 -2.79 -2.54
N PHE A 313 -11.37 -2.42 -3.28
CA PHE A 313 -10.36 -3.34 -3.76
C PHE A 313 -9.47 -3.84 -2.60
N LYS A 314 -9.03 -5.08 -2.73
CA LYS A 314 -8.25 -5.78 -1.70
C LYS A 314 -6.88 -6.15 -2.25
N ILE A 315 -5.88 -6.09 -1.39
CA ILE A 315 -4.54 -6.60 -1.63
C ILE A 315 -4.64 -8.11 -1.76
N LYS A 316 -4.45 -8.62 -2.97
CA LYS A 316 -4.26 -10.05 -3.23
C LYS A 316 -2.77 -10.33 -3.18
N LEU A 317 -2.33 -11.11 -2.18
CA LEU A 317 -0.94 -11.54 -2.11
C LEU A 317 -0.65 -12.51 -3.28
N PRO A 318 0.60 -12.54 -3.78
CA PRO A 318 1.04 -13.47 -4.81
C PRO A 318 0.82 -14.94 -4.46
N ASN A 319 0.88 -15.80 -5.48
CA ASN A 319 0.90 -17.26 -5.34
C ASN A 319 -0.26 -17.87 -4.56
N ASP A 320 -1.43 -17.21 -4.62
CA ASP A 320 -2.63 -17.59 -3.85
C ASP A 320 -2.36 -17.78 -2.35
N VAL A 321 -1.43 -16.99 -1.81
CA VAL A 321 -1.22 -16.85 -0.37
C VAL A 321 -2.34 -16.00 0.21
N TYR A 322 -2.97 -16.47 1.28
CA TYR A 322 -3.95 -15.70 2.03
C TYR A 322 -3.40 -15.36 3.41
N PRO A 323 -3.69 -14.18 3.97
CA PRO A 323 -3.25 -13.83 5.32
C PRO A 323 -3.62 -14.89 6.36
N GLU A 324 -4.80 -15.52 6.24
CA GLU A 324 -5.26 -16.56 7.17
C GLU A 324 -4.28 -17.72 7.30
N ASP A 325 -3.58 -18.07 6.22
CA ASP A 325 -2.68 -19.22 6.15
C ASP A 325 -1.25 -18.89 6.63
N VAL A 326 -0.94 -17.60 6.85
CA VAL A 326 0.40 -17.14 7.21
C VAL A 326 0.72 -17.50 8.66
N ALA A 327 1.72 -18.37 8.83
CA ALA A 327 2.22 -18.78 10.14
C ALA A 327 3.41 -17.93 10.61
N THR A 328 4.18 -17.37 9.68
CA THR A 328 5.35 -16.52 9.97
C THR A 328 5.34 -15.26 9.11
N ILE A 329 5.54 -14.10 9.75
CA ILE A 329 5.79 -12.84 9.06
C ILE A 329 7.22 -12.39 9.34
N ALA A 330 8.05 -12.23 8.32
CA ALA A 330 9.39 -11.67 8.44
C ALA A 330 9.40 -10.22 7.96
N ILE A 331 9.73 -9.28 8.84
CA ILE A 331 9.71 -7.84 8.55
C ILE A 331 11.15 -7.35 8.37
N MET A 332 11.45 -6.95 7.14
CA MET A 332 12.74 -6.55 6.65
C MET A 332 12.78 -5.03 6.45
N GLY A 333 13.16 -4.30 7.50
CA GLY A 333 13.43 -2.86 7.42
C GLY A 333 12.20 -1.96 7.21
N HIS A 334 10.99 -2.44 7.46
CA HIS A 334 9.81 -1.57 7.43
C HIS A 334 9.56 -0.91 8.79
N SER A 335 9.30 0.40 8.81
CA SER A 335 8.85 1.08 10.03
C SER A 335 7.37 0.76 10.25
N LEU A 336 7.02 0.05 11.33
CA LEU A 336 5.62 -0.32 11.59
C LEU A 336 4.73 0.89 11.97
N ARG A 337 5.32 2.10 12.11
CA ARG A 337 4.59 3.34 12.36
C ARG A 337 3.93 3.83 11.08
N ALA A 338 4.64 3.71 9.97
CA ALA A 338 4.10 3.96 8.65
C ALA A 338 3.15 2.82 8.29
N ASP A 339 2.03 3.14 7.64
CA ASP A 339 1.06 2.16 7.14
C ASP A 339 0.53 1.20 8.23
N HIS A 340 0.51 1.64 9.50
CA HIS A 340 0.13 0.82 10.66
C HIS A 340 -1.29 0.22 10.54
N GLY A 341 -2.20 0.88 9.81
CA GLY A 341 -3.53 0.36 9.52
C GLY A 341 -3.49 -0.95 8.71
N ILE A 342 -2.55 -1.07 7.78
CA ILE A 342 -2.35 -2.28 6.96
C ILE A 342 -1.75 -3.39 7.81
N PHE A 343 -0.75 -3.10 8.64
CA PHE A 343 -0.19 -4.10 9.57
C PHE A 343 -1.22 -4.55 10.60
N SER A 344 -2.02 -3.64 11.15
CA SER A 344 -3.08 -3.98 12.12
C SER A 344 -4.08 -4.95 11.50
N ASP A 345 -4.51 -4.68 10.26
CA ASP A 345 -5.42 -5.57 9.54
C ASP A 345 -4.77 -6.89 9.15
N LEU A 346 -3.51 -6.88 8.70
CA LEU A 346 -2.73 -8.09 8.39
C LEU A 346 -2.64 -9.02 9.60
N PHE A 347 -2.20 -8.51 10.76
CA PHE A 347 -2.05 -9.31 11.97
C PHE A 347 -3.38 -9.80 12.53
N LYS A 348 -4.46 -9.03 12.40
CA LYS A 348 -5.82 -9.49 12.76
C LYS A 348 -6.34 -10.59 11.85
N THR A 349 -6.01 -10.51 10.55
CA THR A 349 -6.47 -11.48 9.54
C THR A 349 -5.62 -12.76 9.57
N ALA A 350 -4.35 -12.68 9.96
CA ALA A 350 -3.43 -13.80 10.11
C ALA A 350 -3.71 -14.61 11.39
N ILE A 351 -4.86 -15.28 11.41
CA ILE A 351 -5.36 -16.06 12.56
C ILE A 351 -4.46 -17.25 12.95
N HIS A 352 -3.60 -17.71 12.05
CA HIS A 352 -2.64 -18.79 12.29
C HIS A 352 -1.21 -18.28 12.54
N LEU A 353 -1.02 -16.97 12.69
CA LEU A 353 0.29 -16.39 12.97
C LEU A 353 0.88 -16.96 14.26
N LYS A 354 2.04 -17.60 14.16
CA LYS A 354 2.78 -18.19 15.28
C LYS A 354 3.93 -17.30 15.71
N ARG A 355 4.58 -16.62 14.75
CA ARG A 355 5.77 -15.82 15.02
C ARG A 355 5.94 -14.65 14.05
N VAL A 356 6.59 -13.60 14.54
CA VAL A 356 7.07 -12.46 13.73
C VAL A 356 8.57 -12.38 13.88
N ILE A 357 9.28 -12.38 12.75
CA ILE A 357 10.73 -12.18 12.69
C ILE A 357 10.99 -10.73 12.34
N LEU A 358 11.59 -9.98 13.26
CA LEU A 358 11.95 -8.58 13.07
C LEU A 358 13.44 -8.48 12.76
N PHE A 359 13.77 -8.01 11.55
CA PHE A 359 15.15 -7.74 11.18
C PHE A 359 15.58 -6.36 11.64
N ILE A 360 16.75 -6.29 12.28
CA ILE A 360 17.40 -5.05 12.68
C ILE A 360 18.63 -4.84 11.81
N PHE A 361 18.74 -3.63 11.30
CA PHE A 361 19.97 -3.19 10.69
C PHE A 361 20.91 -2.58 11.76
N GLN A 362 22.18 -3.02 11.82
CA GLN A 362 23.15 -2.59 12.85
C GLN A 362 23.36 -1.07 12.95
N ARG A 363 23.03 -0.29 11.92
CA ARG A 363 23.11 1.18 11.96
C ARG A 363 21.82 1.86 12.42
N GLU A 364 20.78 1.11 12.78
CA GLU A 364 19.58 1.67 13.38
C GLU A 364 19.84 2.07 14.83
N PRO A 365 19.32 3.23 15.28
CA PRO A 365 19.41 3.63 16.67
C PRO A 365 18.77 2.56 17.58
N PRO A 366 19.37 2.20 18.74
CA PRO A 366 18.80 1.21 19.66
C PRO A 366 17.37 1.55 20.14
N GLU A 367 17.03 2.84 20.16
CA GLU A 367 15.69 3.34 20.48
C GLU A 367 14.64 2.87 19.45
N GLU A 368 15.02 2.75 18.17
CA GLU A 368 14.12 2.33 17.10
C GLU A 368 13.67 0.88 17.28
N LEU A 369 14.58 -0.02 17.68
CA LEU A 369 14.24 -1.39 18.02
C LEU A 369 13.21 -1.46 19.14
N THR A 370 13.45 -0.69 20.20
CA THR A 370 12.56 -0.65 21.37
C THR A 370 11.16 -0.18 20.96
N LEU A 371 11.10 0.85 20.11
CA LEU A 371 9.83 1.35 19.55
C LEU A 371 9.13 0.32 18.66
N GLN A 372 9.86 -0.35 17.77
CA GLN A 372 9.29 -1.39 16.90
C GLN A 372 8.75 -2.58 17.71
N LYS A 373 9.46 -3.03 18.76
CA LYS A 373 8.99 -4.09 19.66
C LYS A 373 7.72 -3.68 20.40
N HIS A 374 7.67 -2.48 20.97
CA HIS A 374 6.47 -1.98 21.63
C HIS A 374 5.27 -1.91 20.68
N MET A 375 5.51 -1.45 19.45
CA MET A 375 4.48 -1.35 18.43
C MET A 375 3.99 -2.71 17.93
N LEU A 376 4.87 -3.70 17.78
CA LEU A 376 4.46 -5.09 17.50
C LEU A 376 3.56 -5.64 18.61
N THR A 377 3.95 -5.46 19.87
CA THR A 377 3.13 -5.89 21.01
C THR A 377 1.76 -5.23 20.99
N TRP A 378 1.70 -3.93 20.69
CA TRP A 378 0.43 -3.20 20.55
C TRP A 378 -0.42 -3.70 19.39
N LEU A 379 0.19 -3.91 18.21
CA LEU A 379 -0.49 -4.39 17.00
C LEU A 379 -1.03 -5.83 17.14
N LEU A 380 -0.27 -6.69 17.82
CA LEU A 380 -0.64 -8.09 18.08
C LEU A 380 -1.63 -8.23 19.24
N GLY A 381 -1.77 -7.20 20.08
CA GLY A 381 -2.61 -7.18 21.27
C GLY A 381 -1.88 -7.70 22.52
N GLU A 382 -2.17 -7.07 23.66
CA GLU A 382 -1.64 -7.49 24.95
C GLU A 382 -2.04 -8.94 25.28
N GLY A 383 -1.05 -9.78 25.61
CA GLY A 383 -1.27 -11.21 25.89
C GLY A 383 -1.24 -12.12 24.67
N SER A 384 -0.89 -11.62 23.48
CA SER A 384 -0.67 -12.46 22.29
C SER A 384 0.37 -13.55 22.54
N ARG A 385 0.11 -14.76 22.00
CA ARG A 385 1.04 -15.90 22.06
C ARG A 385 2.04 -15.91 20.89
N VAL A 386 1.96 -14.93 19.98
CA VAL A 386 2.84 -14.80 18.83
C VAL A 386 4.25 -14.51 19.31
N LYS A 387 5.22 -15.36 18.92
CA LYS A 387 6.62 -15.18 19.29
C LYS A 387 7.25 -14.08 18.45
N ILE A 388 7.83 -13.07 19.10
CA ILE A 388 8.63 -12.03 18.41
C ILE A 388 10.10 -12.44 18.48
N ILE A 389 10.70 -12.68 17.32
CA ILE A 389 12.10 -13.04 17.16
C ILE A 389 12.82 -11.85 16.54
N THR A 390 14.03 -11.59 16.99
CA THR A 390 14.86 -10.50 16.48
C THR A 390 16.07 -11.10 15.80
N VAL A 391 16.35 -10.65 14.57
CA VAL A 391 17.50 -11.11 13.78
C VAL A 391 18.29 -9.89 13.32
N GLU A 392 19.60 -9.92 13.46
CA GLU A 392 20.49 -8.88 12.92
C GLU A 392 20.89 -9.22 11.49
N TYR A 393 21.00 -8.19 10.65
CA TYR A 393 21.47 -8.31 9.27
C TYR A 393 22.97 -8.53 9.12
#